data_AF-A0A813BFZ9-F1
#
_entry.id   AF-A0A813BFZ9-F1
#
_cell.length_a   1.000
_cell.length_b   1.000
_cell.length_c   1.000
_cell.angle_alpha   90.00
_cell.angle_beta   90.00
_cell.angle_gamma   90.00
#
_symmetry.space_group_name_H-M   'P 1'
#
loop_
_entity.id
_entity.type
_entity.pdbx_description
1 polymer ?
#
loop_
_entity_poly.entity_id
_entity_poly.type
_entity_poly.pdbx_seq_one_letter_code
_entity_poly.pdbx_strand_id
1 'polypeptide(L)'
;MAEEPSTPPPKKGRRRRVADLSGLASAWEADKDVRKGARKRKSLLQWKDPTKVGLIGFNSIKDNWKVILHLISIYCPDSPPSKTVPVDDVKPEVEKFYEDIYVTPKSGLVHCESHSLKMFITFLNRRHDGSSRKDNRLRALFDELAKHWPPKPRSKRSLVSGEDQEEEDYVEAYVWVWLVG
;
A
#
# COMPACT_ATOMS: atom_id res chain seq x y z
N MET A 1 -21.74 -16.79 51.50
CA MET A 1 -21.93 -16.24 50.15
C MET A 1 -20.54 -16.08 49.55
N ALA A 2 -20.14 -17.00 48.67
CA ALA A 2 -18.85 -16.94 47.99
C ALA A 2 -19.11 -16.50 46.55
N GLU A 3 -18.49 -15.39 46.14
CA GLU A 3 -18.52 -14.90 44.76
C GLU A 3 -17.78 -15.87 43.85
N GLU A 4 -18.44 -16.33 42.80
CA GLU A 4 -17.80 -17.15 41.77
C GLU A 4 -16.81 -16.29 40.97
N PRO A 5 -15.58 -16.78 40.72
CA PRO A 5 -14.60 -16.05 39.95
C PRO A 5 -15.00 -15.99 38.47
N SER A 6 -15.30 -14.78 37.99
CA SER A 6 -15.61 -14.52 36.58
C SER A 6 -14.41 -14.87 35.70
N THR A 7 -14.54 -15.88 34.84
CA THR A 7 -13.52 -16.20 33.83
C THR A 7 -13.35 -15.04 32.85
N PRO A 8 -12.11 -14.61 32.55
CA PRO A 8 -11.87 -13.54 31.58
C PRO A 8 -12.31 -13.97 30.16
N PRO A 9 -12.80 -13.03 29.34
CA PRO A 9 -13.28 -13.35 28.00
C PRO A 9 -12.16 -13.91 27.11
N PRO A 10 -12.48 -14.81 26.18
CA PRO A 10 -11.51 -15.43 25.30
C PRO A 10 -10.76 -14.37 24.49
N LYS A 11 -9.42 -14.40 24.55
CA LYS A 11 -8.54 -13.53 23.76
C LYS A 11 -8.92 -13.67 22.29
N LYS A 12 -9.31 -12.56 21.65
CA LYS A 12 -9.65 -12.49 20.21
C LYS A 12 -8.64 -13.32 19.41
N GLY A 13 -9.13 -14.38 18.77
CA GLY A 13 -8.31 -15.33 18.02
C GLY A 13 -7.35 -14.59 17.08
N ARG A 14 -6.07 -14.97 17.13
CA ARG A 14 -5.00 -14.44 16.28
C ARG A 14 -5.46 -14.62 14.83
N ARG A 15 -5.83 -13.53 14.15
CA ARG A 15 -6.21 -13.59 12.73
C ARG A 15 -5.09 -14.31 11.98
N ARG A 16 -5.44 -15.37 11.24
CA ARG A 16 -4.49 -16.12 10.41
C ARG A 16 -3.81 -15.09 9.48
N ARG A 17 -2.49 -14.92 9.61
CA ARG A 17 -1.73 -14.04 8.72
C ARG A 17 -1.94 -14.51 7.29
N VAL A 18 -2.23 -13.56 6.40
CA VAL A 18 -2.65 -13.84 5.03
C VAL A 18 -1.44 -14.00 4.11
N ALA A 19 -0.38 -13.24 4.35
CA ALA A 19 0.91 -13.32 3.67
C ALA A 19 2.00 -12.84 4.62
N ASP A 20 3.24 -13.29 4.41
CA ASP A 20 4.41 -12.73 5.08
C ASP A 20 4.99 -11.59 4.25
N LEU A 21 5.32 -10.47 4.89
CA LEU A 21 5.94 -9.31 4.24
C LEU A 21 7.43 -9.18 4.58
N SER A 22 7.99 -10.17 5.27
CA SER A 22 9.38 -10.17 5.66
C SER A 22 10.30 -9.97 4.45
N GLY A 23 11.24 -9.03 4.57
CA GLY A 23 12.20 -8.71 3.52
C GLY A 23 11.77 -7.61 2.56
N LEU A 24 10.57 -7.05 2.70
CA LEU A 24 10.12 -5.89 1.92
C LEU A 24 11.01 -4.66 2.16
N ALA A 25 11.42 -4.41 3.40
CA ALA A 25 12.38 -3.35 3.74
C ALA A 25 13.70 -3.53 2.98
N SER A 26 14.22 -4.76 2.99
CA SER A 26 15.47 -5.11 2.31
C SER A 26 15.35 -4.98 0.78
N ALA A 27 14.20 -5.32 0.20
CA ALA A 27 13.92 -5.12 -1.22
C ALA A 27 13.92 -3.62 -1.59
N TRP A 28 13.29 -2.76 -0.78
CA TRP A 28 13.33 -1.31 -0.97
C TRP A 28 14.72 -0.72 -0.78
N GLU A 29 15.51 -1.23 0.17
CA GLU A 29 16.87 -0.77 0.44
C GLU A 29 17.84 -1.13 -0.70
N ALA A 30 17.68 -2.32 -1.27
CA ALA A 30 18.45 -2.80 -2.41
C ALA A 30 18.16 -2.01 -3.71
N ASP A 31 16.94 -1.49 -3.87
CA ASP A 31 16.58 -0.63 -5.00
C ASP A 31 17.19 0.77 -4.82
N LYS A 32 18.24 1.04 -5.61
CA LYS A 32 18.99 2.30 -5.57
C LYS A 32 18.11 3.53 -5.76
N ASP A 33 17.08 3.47 -6.59
CA ASP A 33 16.22 4.62 -6.88
C ASP A 33 15.22 4.86 -5.76
N VAL A 34 14.66 3.79 -5.19
CA VAL A 34 13.80 3.87 -3.99
C VAL A 34 14.60 4.46 -2.83
N ARG A 35 15.77 3.88 -2.54
CA ARG A 35 16.65 4.33 -1.45
C ARG A 35 17.10 5.78 -1.63
N LYS A 36 17.60 6.14 -2.81
CA LYS A 36 18.06 7.52 -3.10
C LYS A 36 16.91 8.51 -3.00
N GLY A 37 15.75 8.17 -3.55
CA GLY A 37 14.55 8.98 -3.49
C GLY A 37 14.11 9.21 -2.05
N ALA A 38 14.02 8.13 -1.26
CA ALA A 38 13.58 8.18 0.13
C ALA A 38 14.51 9.00 1.02
N ARG A 39 15.84 8.83 0.89
CA ARG A 39 16.82 9.65 1.63
C ARG A 39 16.72 11.13 1.28
N LYS A 40 16.57 11.46 -0.02
CA LYS A 40 16.47 12.84 -0.48
C LYS A 40 15.23 13.55 0.09
N ARG A 41 14.08 12.87 0.07
CA ARG A 41 12.78 13.45 0.47
C ARG A 41 12.40 13.18 1.93
N LYS A 42 13.17 12.36 2.64
CA LYS A 42 12.88 11.88 4.01
C LYS A 42 11.50 11.22 4.14
N SER A 43 11.06 10.51 3.11
CA SER A 43 9.76 9.83 3.03
C SER A 43 9.86 8.62 2.08
N LEU A 44 9.30 7.47 2.41
CA LEU A 44 9.21 6.30 1.53
C LEU A 44 8.26 6.53 0.37
N LEU A 45 7.26 7.39 0.51
CA LEU A 45 6.34 7.74 -0.57
C LEU A 45 6.60 9.14 -1.12
N GLN A 46 6.21 9.36 -2.36
CA GLN A 46 6.21 10.64 -3.05
C GLN A 46 4.78 11.10 -3.29
N TRP A 47 4.52 12.36 -2.92
CA TRP A 47 3.26 13.05 -3.14
C TRP A 47 3.54 14.33 -3.89
N LYS A 48 2.72 14.68 -4.90
CA LYS A 48 2.90 15.91 -5.69
C LYS A 48 2.82 17.17 -4.83
N ASP A 49 1.93 17.14 -3.84
CA ASP A 49 1.64 18.25 -2.94
C ASP A 49 1.26 17.71 -1.55
N PRO A 50 1.58 18.41 -0.44
CA PRO A 50 1.19 17.99 0.91
C PRO A 50 -0.32 17.77 1.12
N THR A 51 -1.18 18.50 0.41
CA THR A 51 -2.65 18.33 0.45
C THR A 51 -3.13 17.06 -0.24
N LYS A 52 -2.27 16.44 -1.04
CA LYS A 52 -2.57 15.20 -1.78
C LYS A 52 -2.09 13.95 -1.04
N VAL A 53 -1.50 14.08 0.14
CA VAL A 53 -1.08 12.94 0.98
C VAL A 53 -2.30 12.08 1.31
N GLY A 54 -2.23 10.79 0.97
CA GLY A 54 -3.32 9.84 1.18
C GLY A 54 -4.37 9.81 0.07
N LEU A 55 -4.28 10.66 -0.96
CA LEU A 55 -5.18 10.60 -2.11
C LEU A 55 -4.67 9.58 -3.14
N ILE A 56 -5.42 8.51 -3.32
CA ILE A 56 -4.99 7.35 -4.10
C ILE A 56 -5.61 7.44 -5.49
N GLY A 57 -4.75 7.56 -6.51
CA GLY A 57 -5.16 7.59 -7.90
C GLY A 57 -3.99 7.23 -8.81
N PHE A 58 -4.22 7.20 -10.12
CA PHE A 58 -3.16 6.80 -11.05
C PHE A 58 -1.92 7.70 -10.97
N ASN A 59 -2.07 8.98 -10.64
CA ASN A 59 -0.93 9.88 -10.46
C ASN A 59 -0.06 9.47 -9.27
N SER A 60 -0.65 9.27 -8.08
CA SER A 60 0.11 8.82 -6.91
C SER A 60 0.64 7.39 -7.08
N ILE A 61 -0.06 6.51 -7.79
CA ILE A 61 0.46 5.19 -8.18
C ILE A 61 1.72 5.33 -9.06
N LYS A 62 1.67 6.18 -10.11
CA LYS A 62 2.80 6.41 -11.02
C LYS A 62 4.01 7.02 -10.34
N ASP A 63 3.80 7.88 -9.34
CA ASP A 63 4.88 8.50 -8.58
C ASP A 63 5.56 7.50 -7.63
N ASN A 64 4.81 6.48 -7.19
CA ASN A 64 5.27 5.48 -6.21
C ASN A 64 5.49 4.08 -6.80
N TRP A 65 5.51 3.96 -8.13
CA TRP A 65 5.39 2.67 -8.80
C TRP A 65 6.45 1.64 -8.39
N LYS A 66 7.71 2.04 -8.16
CA LYS A 66 8.77 1.10 -7.73
C LYS A 66 8.51 0.53 -6.35
N VAL A 67 8.10 1.38 -5.41
CA VAL A 67 7.76 0.96 -4.04
C VAL A 67 6.60 -0.03 -4.06
N ILE A 68 5.57 0.29 -4.86
CA ILE A 68 4.38 -0.56 -5.03
C ILE A 68 4.75 -1.87 -5.73
N LEU A 69 5.65 -1.85 -6.72
CA LEU A 69 6.07 -3.04 -7.45
C LEU A 69 6.71 -4.07 -6.51
N HIS A 70 7.63 -3.65 -5.63
CA HIS A 70 8.22 -4.53 -4.61
C HIS A 70 7.17 -5.06 -3.62
N LEU A 71 6.16 -4.27 -3.29
CA LEU A 71 5.07 -4.73 -2.45
C LEU A 71 4.21 -5.79 -3.16
N ILE A 72 3.89 -5.62 -4.45
CA ILE A 72 3.14 -6.61 -5.22
C ILE A 72 3.93 -7.92 -5.32
N SER A 73 5.21 -7.85 -5.65
CA SER A 73 6.04 -9.05 -5.87
C SER A 73 6.23 -9.90 -4.62
N ILE A 74 6.13 -9.30 -3.42
CA ILE A 74 6.22 -10.03 -2.14
C ILE A 74 4.84 -10.44 -1.64
N TYR A 75 3.85 -9.55 -1.68
CA TYR A 75 2.54 -9.81 -1.06
C TYR A 75 1.62 -10.69 -1.90
N CYS A 76 1.54 -10.44 -3.21
CA CYS A 76 0.54 -11.08 -4.07
C CYS A 76 0.73 -12.58 -4.29
N PRO A 77 1.96 -13.17 -4.31
CA PRO A 77 2.14 -14.61 -4.42
C PRO A 77 1.39 -15.42 -3.36
N ASP A 78 1.40 -14.95 -2.10
CA ASP A 78 0.84 -15.69 -0.96
C ASP A 78 -0.55 -15.19 -0.53
N SER A 79 -0.97 -14.01 -0.99
CA SER A 79 -2.26 -13.42 -0.64
C SER A 79 -3.36 -13.77 -1.65
N PRO A 80 -4.61 -14.04 -1.20
CA PRO A 80 -5.77 -14.13 -2.08
C PRO A 80 -6.08 -12.80 -2.82
N PRO A 81 -6.64 -12.86 -4.05
CA PRO A 81 -6.95 -11.70 -4.90
C PRO A 81 -7.95 -10.68 -4.36
N SER A 82 -8.60 -10.92 -3.21
CA SER A 82 -9.61 -10.02 -2.63
C SER A 82 -9.18 -9.44 -1.29
N LYS A 83 -7.97 -9.74 -0.84
CA LYS A 83 -7.47 -9.28 0.45
C LYS A 83 -6.64 -8.01 0.30
N THR A 84 -6.87 -7.10 1.23
CA THR A 84 -6.07 -5.89 1.37
C THR A 84 -4.86 -6.19 2.25
N VAL A 85 -3.73 -5.54 1.95
CA VAL A 85 -2.52 -5.71 2.74
C VAL A 85 -2.77 -5.31 4.20
N PRO A 86 -2.45 -6.16 5.18
CA PRO A 86 -2.57 -5.80 6.59
C PRO A 86 -1.57 -4.70 6.97
N VAL A 87 -2.06 -3.56 7.48
CA VAL A 87 -1.20 -2.44 7.90
C VAL A 87 -0.23 -2.87 9.00
N ASP A 88 -0.67 -3.75 9.91
CA ASP A 88 0.14 -4.25 11.03
C ASP A 88 1.37 -5.06 10.55
N ASP A 89 1.32 -5.63 9.35
CA ASP A 89 2.43 -6.35 8.75
C ASP A 89 3.31 -5.42 7.88
N VAL A 90 2.75 -4.36 7.30
CA VAL A 90 3.49 -3.35 6.50
C VAL A 90 4.30 -2.42 7.39
N LYS A 91 3.72 -1.99 8.50
CA LYS A 91 4.31 -1.01 9.42
C LYS A 91 5.74 -1.37 9.87
N PRO A 92 6.03 -2.58 10.37
CA PRO A 92 7.38 -2.93 10.78
C PRO A 92 8.39 -2.91 9.62
N GLU A 93 7.97 -3.23 8.39
CA GLU A 93 8.86 -3.16 7.21
C GLU A 93 9.15 -1.70 6.82
N VAL A 94 8.19 -0.79 6.98
CA VAL A 94 8.41 0.65 6.77
C VAL A 94 9.36 1.21 7.83
N GLU A 95 9.18 0.85 9.12
CA GLU A 95 10.08 1.23 10.21
C GLU A 95 11.50 0.74 9.97
N LYS A 96 11.64 -0.55 9.67
CA LYS A 96 12.93 -1.17 9.36
C LYS A 96 13.62 -0.51 8.16
N PHE A 97 12.87 -0.21 7.09
CA PHE A 97 13.45 0.49 5.95
C PHE A 97 14.05 1.85 6.34
N TYR A 98 13.37 2.62 7.20
CA TYR A 98 13.89 3.90 7.69
C TYR A 98 15.16 3.73 8.54
N GLU A 99 15.22 2.69 9.37
CA GLU A 99 16.42 2.31 10.11
C GLU A 99 17.58 1.96 9.17
N ASP A 100 17.34 1.10 8.19
CA ASP A 100 18.33 0.64 7.20
C ASP A 100 18.91 1.79 6.36
N ILE A 101 18.09 2.82 6.06
CA ILE A 101 18.55 3.99 5.29
C ILE A 101 19.07 5.14 6.17
N TYR A 102 19.08 4.98 7.49
CA TYR A 102 19.49 5.99 8.49
C TYR A 102 18.69 7.29 8.38
N VAL A 103 17.37 7.19 8.25
CA VAL A 103 16.46 8.35 8.18
C VAL A 103 15.45 8.27 9.31
N THR A 104 15.36 9.32 10.13
CA THR A 104 14.32 9.43 11.14
C THR A 104 13.04 9.98 10.50
N PRO A 105 11.94 9.21 10.43
CA PRO A 105 10.69 9.69 9.86
C PRO A 105 10.01 10.71 10.79
N LYS A 106 9.21 11.60 10.21
CA LYS A 106 8.35 12.51 11.00
C LYS A 106 7.31 11.71 11.79
N SER A 107 6.83 12.29 12.89
CA SER A 107 5.72 11.71 13.66
C SER A 107 4.53 11.39 12.75
N GLY A 108 3.93 10.22 12.92
CA GLY A 108 2.80 9.74 12.13
C GLY A 108 3.11 9.34 10.68
N LEU A 109 4.29 9.67 10.12
CA LEU A 109 4.60 9.40 8.71
C LEU A 109 4.56 7.90 8.39
N VAL A 110 5.19 7.08 9.23
CA VAL A 110 5.19 5.61 9.11
C VAL A 110 3.75 5.08 9.02
N HIS A 111 2.84 5.59 9.86
CA HIS A 111 1.44 5.19 9.85
C HIS A 111 0.75 5.57 8.54
N CYS A 112 0.92 6.83 8.10
CA CYS A 112 0.35 7.33 6.85
C CYS A 112 0.84 6.53 5.62
N GLU A 113 2.14 6.22 5.56
CA GLU A 113 2.72 5.47 4.46
C GLU A 113 2.27 4.01 4.44
N SER A 114 2.21 3.37 5.61
CA SER A 114 1.72 1.99 5.73
C SER A 114 0.26 1.87 5.28
N HIS A 115 -0.58 2.84 5.65
CA HIS A 115 -1.97 2.91 5.17
C HIS A 115 -2.04 3.16 3.66
N SER A 116 -1.23 4.07 3.13
CA SER A 116 -1.19 4.38 1.69
C SER A 116 -0.78 3.17 0.86
N LEU A 117 0.19 2.39 1.31
CA LEU A 117 0.63 1.14 0.68
C LEU A 117 -0.51 0.11 0.59
N LYS A 118 -1.24 -0.11 1.68
CA LYS A 118 -2.46 -0.93 1.67
C LYS A 118 -3.47 -0.44 0.63
N MET A 119 -3.68 0.88 0.56
CA MET A 119 -4.67 1.46 -0.33
C MET A 119 -4.23 1.41 -1.80
N PHE A 120 -2.94 1.52 -2.11
CA PHE A 120 -2.43 1.31 -3.47
C PHE A 120 -2.76 -0.09 -3.99
N ILE A 121 -2.50 -1.13 -3.21
CA ILE A 121 -2.85 -2.52 -3.61
C ILE A 121 -4.37 -2.68 -3.76
N THR A 122 -5.14 -2.08 -2.85
CA THR A 122 -6.61 -2.09 -2.93
C THR A 122 -7.10 -1.43 -4.22
N PHE A 123 -6.57 -0.26 -4.55
CA PHE A 123 -6.90 0.51 -5.75
C PHE A 123 -6.55 -0.26 -7.02
N LEU A 124 -5.32 -0.78 -7.12
CA LEU A 124 -4.88 -1.58 -8.26
C LEU A 124 -5.77 -2.81 -8.47
N ASN A 125 -6.06 -3.54 -7.40
CA ASN A 125 -6.94 -4.71 -7.47
C ASN A 125 -8.37 -4.36 -7.91
N ARG A 126 -8.92 -3.22 -7.49
CA ARG A 126 -10.25 -2.75 -7.95
C ARG A 126 -10.25 -2.41 -9.44
N ARG A 127 -9.12 -1.93 -9.97
CA ARG A 127 -8.95 -1.52 -11.38
C ARG A 127 -8.25 -2.58 -12.25
N HIS A 128 -8.00 -3.77 -11.71
CA HIS A 128 -7.39 -4.86 -12.45
C HIS A 128 -8.45 -5.53 -13.33
N ASP A 129 -8.58 -5.05 -14.55
CA ASP A 129 -9.61 -5.43 -15.51
C ASP A 129 -9.05 -6.12 -16.77
N GLY A 130 -7.76 -6.48 -16.76
CA GLY A 130 -7.07 -7.14 -17.86
C GLY A 130 -6.77 -6.22 -19.05
N SER A 131 -7.07 -4.93 -18.95
CA SER A 131 -6.73 -3.98 -20.01
C SER A 131 -5.24 -3.62 -19.98
N SER A 132 -4.65 -3.53 -21.17
CA SER A 132 -3.27 -3.03 -21.30
C SER A 132 -3.23 -1.53 -21.01
N ARG A 133 -2.22 -1.11 -20.26
CA ARG A 133 -2.00 0.31 -19.91
C ARG A 133 -1.03 0.95 -20.89
N LYS A 134 -1.32 2.19 -21.31
CA LYS A 134 -0.43 2.99 -22.16
C LYS A 134 0.86 3.40 -21.42
N ASP A 135 0.74 3.76 -20.14
CA ASP A 135 1.88 4.17 -19.31
C ASP A 135 2.73 2.95 -18.89
N ASN A 136 4.05 3.02 -19.11
CA ASN A 136 4.97 1.91 -18.84
C ASN A 136 5.01 1.52 -17.35
N ARG A 137 4.85 2.46 -16.42
CA ARG A 137 4.89 2.22 -14.98
C ARG A 137 3.62 1.51 -14.53
N LEU A 138 2.47 2.01 -14.98
CA LEU A 138 1.19 1.35 -14.72
C LEU A 138 1.16 -0.05 -15.32
N ARG A 139 1.65 -0.20 -16.57
CA ARG A 139 1.74 -1.50 -17.23
C ARG A 139 2.57 -2.48 -16.40
N ALA A 140 3.76 -2.07 -15.93
CA ALA A 140 4.60 -2.93 -15.08
C ALA A 140 3.88 -3.39 -13.81
N LEU A 141 3.12 -2.52 -13.15
CA LEU A 141 2.37 -2.87 -11.94
C LEU A 141 1.23 -3.86 -12.22
N PHE A 142 0.45 -3.64 -13.29
CA PHE A 142 -0.65 -4.52 -13.64
C PHE A 142 -0.15 -5.86 -14.20
N ASP A 143 0.95 -5.86 -14.96
CA ASP A 143 1.58 -7.09 -15.43
C ASP A 143 2.10 -7.94 -14.26
N GLU A 144 2.73 -7.31 -13.27
CA GLU A 144 3.17 -8.01 -12.05
C GLU A 144 1.98 -8.57 -11.27
N LEU A 145 0.92 -7.76 -11.10
CA LEU A 145 -0.29 -8.18 -10.42
C LEU A 145 -0.96 -9.37 -11.12
N ALA A 146 -0.99 -9.35 -12.46
CA ALA A 146 -1.61 -10.37 -13.29
C ALA A 146 -0.91 -11.74 -13.23
N LYS A 147 0.36 -11.80 -12.82
CA LYS A 147 1.07 -13.08 -12.58
C LYS A 147 0.46 -13.86 -11.42
N HIS A 148 -0.17 -13.18 -10.47
CA HIS A 148 -0.63 -13.79 -9.22
C HIS A 148 -2.16 -13.75 -9.10
N TRP A 149 -2.78 -12.64 -9.50
CA TRP A 149 -4.22 -12.41 -9.33
C TRP A 149 -4.90 -12.29 -10.68
N PRO A 150 -5.96 -13.06 -10.97
CA PRO A 150 -6.65 -12.96 -12.25
C PRO A 150 -7.35 -11.59 -12.39
N PRO A 151 -7.40 -11.03 -13.62
CA PRO A 151 -8.15 -9.82 -13.88
C PRO A 151 -9.65 -10.04 -13.64
N LYS A 152 -10.34 -9.01 -13.16
CA LYS A 152 -11.78 -9.05 -12.92
C LYS A 152 -12.53 -8.85 -14.23
N PRO A 153 -13.62 -9.59 -14.49
CA PRO A 153 -14.47 -9.36 -15.65
C PRO A 153 -15.00 -7.94 -15.64
N ARG A 154 -14.79 -7.20 -16.74
CA ARG A 154 -15.26 -5.83 -16.87
C ARG A 154 -16.80 -5.82 -16.95
N SER A 155 -17.45 -5.20 -15.97
CA SER A 155 -18.90 -4.99 -16.00
C SER A 155 -19.25 -4.01 -17.14
N LYS A 156 -20.29 -4.31 -17.93
CA LYS A 156 -20.74 -3.49 -19.08
C LYS A 156 -21.01 -2.01 -18.72
N ARG A 157 -21.19 -1.67 -17.43
CA ARG A 157 -21.37 -0.29 -16.96
C ARG A 157 -20.11 0.59 -17.13
N SER A 158 -18.92 -0.01 -17.28
CA SER A 158 -17.66 0.73 -17.48
C SER A 158 -17.31 1.00 -18.95
N LEU A 159 -18.16 0.62 -19.91
CA LEU A 159 -17.93 0.87 -21.34
C LEU A 159 -18.10 2.36 -21.72
N VAL A 160 -18.64 3.19 -20.82
CA VAL A 160 -18.97 4.60 -21.11
C VAL A 160 -17.87 5.58 -20.66
N SER A 161 -16.97 5.19 -19.75
CA SER A 161 -15.83 6.03 -19.33
C SER A 161 -14.56 5.54 -20.01
N GLY A 162 -14.44 5.87 -21.30
CA GLY A 162 -13.18 5.77 -22.01
C GLY A 162 -12.15 6.70 -21.38
N GLU A 163 -10.93 6.19 -21.29
CA GLU A 163 -9.70 6.84 -20.83
C GLU A 163 -9.59 7.05 -19.32
N ASP A 164 -8.34 7.12 -18.88
CA ASP A 164 -7.86 7.28 -17.51
C ASP A 164 -8.42 8.56 -16.86
N GLN A 165 -9.73 8.62 -16.64
CA GLN A 165 -10.37 9.69 -15.90
C GLN A 165 -9.69 9.77 -14.54
N GLU A 166 -9.26 10.97 -14.18
CA GLU A 166 -8.53 11.31 -12.95
C GLU A 166 -9.41 11.11 -11.71
N GLU A 167 -9.83 9.88 -11.48
CA GLU A 167 -10.64 9.50 -10.34
C GLU A 167 -9.69 9.21 -9.17
N GLU A 168 -9.57 10.19 -8.27
CA GLU A 168 -8.86 10.04 -7.00
C GLU A 168 -9.83 9.43 -5.99
N ASP A 169 -9.52 8.23 -5.48
CA ASP A 169 -10.22 7.69 -4.31
C ASP A 169 -9.72 8.48 -3.09
N TYR A 170 -10.57 9.37 -2.56
CA TYR A 170 -10.30 10.09 -1.31
C TYR A 170 -10.32 9.11 -0.15
N VAL A 171 -9.18 8.95 0.51
CA VAL A 171 -9.14 8.25 1.79
C VAL A 171 -9.43 9.32 2.84
N GLU A 172 -10.39 9.08 3.75
CA GLU A 172 -10.41 9.73 5.07
C GLU A 172 -9.14 9.33 5.82
N ALA A 173 -7.99 9.83 5.35
CA ALA A 173 -6.76 9.79 6.09
C ALA A 173 -6.95 10.89 7.15
N TYR A 174 -6.98 10.49 8.42
CA TYR A 174 -6.94 11.35 9.61
C TYR A 174 -5.64 12.19 9.64
N VAL A 175 -5.39 13.01 8.62
CA VAL A 175 -4.12 13.71 8.38
C VAL A 175 -4.21 15.18 8.78
N TRP A 176 -5.40 15.70 9.07
CA TRP A 176 -5.57 17.12 9.37
C TRP A 176 -5.11 17.59 10.76
N VAL A 177 -4.68 16.70 11.67
CA VAL A 177 -4.28 17.10 13.03
C VAL A 177 -2.78 16.97 13.31
N TRP A 178 -2.00 16.22 12.52
CA TRP A 178 -0.62 15.88 12.89
C TRP A 178 0.49 16.44 11.99
N LEU A 179 0.17 17.06 10.85
CA LEU A 179 1.17 17.65 9.94
C LEU A 179 1.36 19.17 10.10
N VAL A 180 0.60 19.82 10.99
CA VAL A 180 0.66 21.27 11.26
C VAL A 180 1.13 21.59 12.69
N GLY A 181 1.72 20.63 13.39
CA GLY A 181 2.35 20.81 14.70
C GLY A 181 3.86 20.88 14.62
#